data_AF-A0A7Y5DCW9-F1
#
_entry.id   AF-A0A7Y5DCW9-F1
#
_cell.length_a   1.000
_cell.length_b   1.000
_cell.length_c   1.000
_cell.angle_alpha   90.00
_cell.angle_beta   90.00
_cell.angle_gamma   90.00
#
_symmetry.space_group_name_H-M   'P 1'
#
loop_
_entity.id
_entity.type
_entity.pdbx_description
1 polymer ?
#
loop_
_entity_poly.entity_id
_entity_poly.type
_entity_poly.pdbx_seq_one_letter_code
_entity_poly.pdbx_strand_id
1 'polypeptide(L)'
;MKYLIFCLLFFVAACGGSNNNTVLDGVYTASFEHEFAKTDDTLILKKANEGNGVYQMTRHSGVIKKLDGKVFPKEILTDTWTLDYNTDKQILTELKGGKTFIWDSNRLTLQFGETTYKKISGL
;
A
#
# COMPACT_ATOMS: atom_id res chain seq x y z
N MET A 1 -25.06 18.21 52.34
CA MET A 1 -25.99 17.48 51.45
C MET A 1 -26.74 18.47 50.58
N LYS A 2 -26.09 19.02 49.55
CA LYS A 2 -26.72 19.79 48.48
C LYS A 2 -25.63 20.11 47.46
N TYR A 3 -25.82 19.59 46.25
CA TYR A 3 -25.06 19.90 45.02
C TYR A 3 -23.69 19.24 44.86
N LEU A 4 -23.74 17.91 44.94
CA LEU A 4 -22.84 16.95 44.28
C LEU A 4 -23.05 16.98 42.74
N ILE A 5 -23.16 18.18 42.16
CA ILE A 5 -23.50 18.44 40.76
C ILE A 5 -22.74 19.70 40.35
N PHE A 6 -21.44 19.56 40.07
CA PHE A 6 -20.75 20.38 39.07
C PHE A 6 -19.38 19.77 38.68
N CYS A 7 -19.30 18.44 38.72
CA CYS A 7 -18.11 17.66 38.30
C CYS A 7 -18.34 16.98 36.93
N LEU A 8 -19.28 17.49 36.12
CA LEU A 8 -19.69 16.92 34.84
C LEU A 8 -19.50 17.95 33.70
N LEU A 9 -18.30 18.51 33.60
CA LEU A 9 -17.88 19.35 32.46
C LEU A 9 -16.47 18.96 31.96
N PHE A 10 -16.00 17.77 32.35
CA PHE A 10 -14.94 17.04 31.66
C PHE A 10 -15.60 15.94 30.84
N PHE A 11 -15.12 15.72 29.62
CA PHE A 11 -15.56 14.72 28.63
C PHE A 11 -16.64 15.13 27.61
N VAL A 12 -16.42 16.25 26.91
CA VAL A 12 -16.91 16.34 25.54
C VAL A 12 -15.74 16.40 24.57
N ALA A 13 -15.52 15.24 23.96
CA ALA A 13 -15.00 15.04 22.60
C ALA A 13 -13.60 15.58 22.28
N ALA A 14 -12.59 14.96 22.90
CA ALA A 14 -11.39 14.62 22.14
C ALA A 14 -11.75 13.54 21.09
N CYS A 15 -11.01 13.56 19.97
CA CYS A 15 -11.14 12.70 18.78
C CYS A 15 -12.23 13.07 17.76
N GLY A 16 -12.24 14.34 17.34
CA GLY A 16 -12.28 14.59 15.90
C GLY A 16 -10.93 14.17 15.31
N GLY A 17 -10.68 12.87 15.21
CA GLY A 17 -9.52 12.37 14.49
C GLY A 17 -9.64 12.94 13.08
N SER A 18 -8.79 13.90 12.73
CA SER A 18 -8.52 14.13 11.33
C SER A 18 -8.23 12.74 10.79
N ASN A 19 -9.01 12.29 9.80
CA ASN A 19 -8.55 11.23 8.93
C ASN A 19 -7.26 11.80 8.34
N ASN A 20 -6.14 11.60 9.04
CA ASN A 20 -4.83 11.50 8.47
C ASN A 20 -4.92 10.25 7.60
N ASN A 21 -5.69 10.36 6.52
CA ASN A 21 -5.59 9.55 5.35
C ASN A 21 -4.19 9.85 4.86
N THR A 22 -3.20 9.20 5.45
CA THR A 22 -1.90 9.10 4.82
C THR A 22 -2.22 8.49 3.47
N VAL A 23 -2.11 9.34 2.46
CA VAL A 23 -2.80 9.13 1.19
C VAL A 23 -2.34 7.77 0.65
N LEU A 24 -3.27 6.85 0.42
CA LEU A 24 -2.92 5.51 -0.10
C LEU A 24 -2.25 5.63 -1.48
N ASP A 25 -2.58 6.67 -2.24
CA ASP A 25 -1.90 7.00 -3.49
C ASP A 25 -0.42 7.33 -3.28
N GLY A 26 0.42 6.82 -4.17
CA GLY A 26 1.84 7.15 -4.19
C GLY A 26 2.69 6.12 -4.89
N VAL A 27 4.00 6.30 -4.72
CA VAL A 27 5.02 5.43 -5.28
C VAL A 27 5.61 4.58 -4.16
N TYR A 28 5.66 3.28 -4.39
CA TYR A 28 6.14 2.28 -3.46
C TYR A 28 7.26 1.47 -4.10
N THR A 29 8.29 1.12 -3.34
CA THR A 29 9.40 0.32 -3.86
C THR A 29 9.73 -0.85 -2.96
N ALA A 30 10.24 -1.92 -3.58
CA ALA A 30 10.83 -3.05 -2.90
C ALA A 30 12.01 -3.56 -3.73
N SER A 31 13.06 -4.00 -3.06
CA SER A 31 14.15 -4.75 -3.67
C SER A 31 14.28 -6.07 -2.94
N PHE A 32 14.35 -7.16 -3.70
CA PHE A 32 14.48 -8.50 -3.14
C PHE A 32 15.37 -9.36 -4.04
N GLU A 33 16.05 -10.31 -3.41
CA GLU A 33 16.97 -11.21 -4.08
C GLU A 33 16.70 -12.63 -3.59
N HIS A 34 16.61 -13.55 -4.51
CA HIS A 34 16.51 -14.98 -4.25
C HIS A 34 17.47 -15.73 -5.17
N GLU A 35 17.53 -17.05 -5.03
CA GLU A 35 18.49 -17.92 -5.73
C GLU A 35 18.52 -17.70 -7.25
N PHE A 36 17.37 -17.39 -7.85
CA PHE A 36 17.20 -17.29 -9.31
C PHE A 36 17.16 -15.87 -9.86
N ALA A 37 17.02 -14.84 -9.02
CA ALA A 37 16.96 -13.47 -9.50
C ALA A 37 17.20 -12.43 -8.41
N LYS A 38 17.64 -11.25 -8.85
CA LYS A 38 17.52 -10.00 -8.12
C LYS A 38 16.48 -9.12 -8.80
N THR A 39 15.56 -8.56 -8.03
CA THR A 39 14.45 -7.77 -8.54
C THR A 39 14.34 -6.45 -7.79
N ASP A 40 14.26 -5.36 -8.55
CA ASP A 40 13.88 -4.03 -8.06
C ASP A 40 12.50 -3.69 -8.61
N ASP A 41 11.52 -3.56 -7.72
CA ASP A 41 10.14 -3.27 -8.08
C ASP A 41 9.73 -1.87 -7.65
N THR A 42 8.91 -1.24 -8.49
CA THR A 42 8.19 -0.01 -8.19
C THR A 42 6.70 -0.21 -8.46
N LEU A 43 5.86 0.12 -7.49
CA LEU A 43 4.40 0.20 -7.64
C LEU A 43 3.99 1.66 -7.62
N ILE A 44 3.17 2.05 -8.60
CA ILE A 44 2.52 3.35 -8.66
C ILE A 44 1.04 3.10 -8.42
N LEU A 45 0.53 3.53 -7.28
CA LEU A 45 -0.86 3.37 -6.89
C LEU A 45 -1.57 4.72 -6.97
N LYS A 46 -2.65 4.79 -7.74
CA LYS A 46 -3.46 6.00 -7.92
C LYS A 46 -4.95 5.67 -7.86
N LYS A 47 -5.79 6.60 -7.41
CA LYS A 47 -7.24 6.51 -7.61
C LYS A 47 -7.57 6.43 -9.10
N ALA A 48 -8.52 5.56 -9.44
CA ALA A 48 -8.98 5.39 -10.82
C ALA A 48 -10.02 6.46 -11.23
N ASN A 49 -10.74 7.02 -10.26
CA ASN A 49 -11.73 8.08 -10.45
C ASN A 49 -11.93 8.87 -9.14
N GLU A 50 -12.74 9.92 -9.19
CA GLU A 50 -13.16 10.73 -8.03
C GLU A 50 -14.12 9.98 -7.09
N GLY A 51 -14.56 8.78 -7.47
CA GLY A 51 -15.39 7.91 -6.65
C GLY A 51 -14.60 7.22 -5.54
N ASN A 52 -15.30 6.44 -4.73
CA ASN A 52 -14.71 5.77 -3.59
C ASN A 52 -14.21 4.38 -3.96
N GLY A 53 -13.01 4.03 -3.48
CA GLY A 53 -12.56 2.65 -3.37
C GLY A 53 -11.86 2.04 -4.59
N VAL A 54 -11.95 2.62 -5.79
CA VAL A 54 -11.31 2.02 -6.98
C VAL A 54 -9.95 2.66 -7.27
N TYR A 55 -8.92 1.82 -7.37
CA TYR A 55 -7.55 2.24 -7.64
C TYR A 55 -6.99 1.56 -8.90
N GLN A 56 -6.01 2.20 -9.51
CA GLN A 56 -5.17 1.63 -10.54
C GLN A 56 -3.75 1.51 -10.00
N MET A 57 -3.16 0.32 -10.14
CA MET A 57 -1.78 0.06 -9.78
C MET A 57 -0.99 -0.29 -11.03
N THR A 58 0.11 0.42 -11.27
CA THR A 58 1.10 0.07 -12.29
C THR A 58 2.36 -0.43 -11.59
N ARG A 59 2.78 -1.65 -11.90
CA ARG A 59 4.02 -2.24 -11.40
C ARG A 59 5.08 -2.21 -12.49
N HIS A 60 6.26 -1.71 -12.16
CA HIS A 60 7.46 -1.84 -12.98
C HIS A 60 8.47 -2.71 -12.24
N SER A 61 8.91 -3.80 -12.86
CA SER A 61 9.86 -4.75 -12.27
C SER A 61 11.12 -4.82 -13.09
N GLY A 62 12.24 -4.50 -12.46
CA GLY A 62 13.57 -4.70 -13.01
C GLY A 62 14.15 -6.01 -12.53
N VAL A 63 14.15 -7.04 -13.38
CA VAL A 63 14.56 -8.40 -13.02
C VAL A 63 15.92 -8.73 -13.63
N ILE A 64 16.86 -9.13 -12.80
CA ILE A 64 18.17 -9.65 -13.20
C ILE A 64 18.19 -11.14 -12.85
N LYS A 65 18.05 -12.00 -13.87
CA LYS A 65 18.04 -13.46 -13.70
C LYS A 65 19.45 -13.98 -13.38
N LYS A 66 19.51 -15.01 -12.53
CA LYS A 66 20.69 -15.80 -12.19
C LYS A 66 20.42 -17.25 -12.51
N LEU A 67 21.24 -17.85 -13.38
CA LEU A 67 21.14 -19.27 -13.74
C LEU A 67 22.56 -19.84 -13.85
N ASP A 68 22.84 -20.92 -13.12
CA ASP A 68 24.13 -21.61 -13.14
C ASP A 68 25.34 -20.67 -12.92
N GLY A 69 25.20 -19.73 -11.99
CA GLY A 69 26.23 -18.72 -11.68
C GLY A 69 26.39 -17.61 -12.73
N LYS A 70 25.61 -17.62 -13.82
CA LYS A 70 25.59 -16.57 -14.84
C LYS A 70 24.54 -15.52 -14.51
N VAL A 71 24.92 -14.25 -14.65
CA VAL A 71 24.03 -13.10 -14.51
C VAL A 71 23.59 -12.64 -15.90
N PHE A 72 22.28 -12.51 -16.09
CA PHE A 72 21.69 -12.09 -17.37
C PHE A 72 21.44 -10.58 -17.39
N PRO A 73 21.28 -9.98 -18.57
CA PRO A 73 20.85 -8.59 -18.69
C PRO A 73 19.53 -8.33 -17.96
N LYS A 74 19.37 -7.10 -17.46
CA LYS A 74 18.16 -6.66 -16.77
C LYS A 74 16.97 -6.66 -17.74
N GLU A 75 15.90 -7.33 -17.36
CA GLU A 75 14.60 -7.31 -18.04
C GLU A 75 13.66 -6.36 -17.30
N ILE A 76 12.89 -5.56 -18.05
CA ILE A 76 11.87 -4.66 -17.49
C ILE A 76 10.49 -5.22 -17.80
N LEU A 77 9.73 -5.58 -16.76
CA LEU A 77 8.35 -6.03 -16.87
C LEU A 77 7.43 -4.91 -16.38
N THR A 78 6.27 -4.76 -17.02
CA THR A 78 5.25 -3.80 -16.60
C THR A 78 3.88 -4.47 -16.56
N ASP A 79 3.22 -4.37 -15.41
CA ASP A 79 1.86 -4.84 -15.20
C ASP A 79 0.97 -3.66 -14.79
N THR A 80 -0.31 -3.72 -15.14
CA THR A 80 -1.31 -2.77 -14.64
C THR A 80 -2.55 -3.49 -14.18
N TRP A 81 -3.04 -3.09 -13.01
CA TRP A 81 -4.13 -3.74 -12.30
C TRP A 81 -5.16 -2.70 -11.85
N THR A 82 -6.43 -3.12 -11.86
CA THR A 82 -7.52 -2.37 -11.23
C THR A 82 -7.86 -3.04 -9.92
N LEU A 83 -7.90 -2.26 -8.85
CA LEU A 83 -8.04 -2.74 -7.48
C LEU A 83 -9.27 -2.12 -6.82
N ASP A 84 -9.98 -2.91 -6.03
CA ASP A 84 -11.00 -2.45 -5.08
C ASP A 84 -10.40 -2.39 -3.67
N TYR A 85 -10.52 -1.22 -3.02
CA TYR A 85 -9.99 -0.98 -1.69
C TYR A 85 -11.08 -1.10 -0.63
N ASN A 86 -10.93 -2.11 0.22
CA ASN A 86 -11.70 -2.24 1.44
C ASN A 86 -11.03 -1.45 2.57
N THR A 87 -11.63 -0.33 2.96
CA THR A 87 -11.11 0.56 4.02
C THR A 87 -11.04 -0.11 5.38
N ASP A 88 -12.03 -0.92 5.71
CA ASP A 88 -12.17 -1.53 7.04
C ASP A 88 -11.08 -2.59 7.29
N LYS A 89 -10.75 -3.34 6.24
CA LYS A 89 -9.71 -4.38 6.28
C LYS A 89 -8.34 -3.86 5.86
N GLN A 90 -8.28 -2.66 5.29
CA GLN A 90 -7.09 -2.10 4.65
C GLN A 90 -6.51 -3.02 3.57
N ILE A 91 -7.36 -3.60 2.72
CA ILE A 91 -6.96 -4.54 1.66
C ILE A 91 -7.37 -3.98 0.30
N LEU A 92 -6.43 -3.95 -0.65
CA LEU A 92 -6.71 -3.79 -2.07
C LEU A 92 -6.83 -5.17 -2.71
N THR A 93 -7.92 -5.41 -3.45
CA THR A 93 -8.14 -6.67 -4.19
C THR A 93 -8.21 -6.38 -5.68
N GLU A 94 -7.36 -7.05 -6.44
CA GLU A 94 -7.32 -6.95 -7.90
C GLU A 94 -8.51 -7.66 -8.53
N LEU A 95 -9.22 -6.95 -9.40
CA LEU A 95 -10.56 -7.35 -9.84
C LEU A 95 -10.60 -8.53 -10.81
N LYS A 96 -9.53 -8.79 -11.58
CA LYS A 96 -9.52 -9.84 -12.61
C LYS A 96 -8.94 -11.16 -12.10
N GLY A 97 -7.85 -11.11 -11.34
CA GLY A 97 -7.05 -12.25 -10.90
C GLY A 97 -6.97 -12.40 -9.37
N GLY A 98 -7.65 -11.53 -8.61
CA GLY A 98 -7.82 -11.68 -7.16
C GLY A 98 -6.54 -11.47 -6.33
N LYS A 99 -5.53 -10.78 -6.88
CA LYS A 99 -4.32 -10.44 -6.11
C LYS A 99 -4.68 -9.53 -4.95
N THR A 100 -4.11 -9.78 -3.79
CA THR A 100 -4.38 -8.99 -2.59
C THR A 100 -3.15 -8.20 -2.16
N PHE A 101 -3.36 -6.94 -1.82
CA PHE A 101 -2.34 -6.08 -1.22
C PHE A 101 -2.84 -5.57 0.12
N ILE A 102 -2.05 -5.73 1.17
CA ILE A 102 -2.42 -5.27 2.52
C ILE A 102 -1.74 -3.91 2.73
N TRP A 103 -2.55 -2.89 2.99
CA TRP A 103 -2.08 -1.54 3.29
C TRP A 103 -1.88 -1.37 4.80
N ASP A 104 -0.69 -0.95 5.19
CA ASP A 104 -0.41 -0.52 6.56
C ASP A 104 -0.19 1.00 6.56
N SER A 105 -1.22 1.73 6.97
CA SER A 105 -1.20 3.19 7.06
C SER A 105 -0.26 3.74 8.13
N ASN A 106 0.09 2.94 9.14
CA ASN A 106 1.02 3.35 10.20
C ASN A 106 2.47 3.31 9.72
N ARG A 107 2.81 2.27 8.93
CA ARG A 107 4.16 2.07 8.40
C ARG A 107 4.36 2.59 6.98
N LEU A 108 3.28 2.99 6.31
CA LEU A 108 3.25 3.39 4.91
C LEU A 108 3.81 2.31 3.99
N THR A 109 3.32 1.09 4.17
CA THR A 109 3.77 -0.07 3.40
C THR A 109 2.62 -0.83 2.75
N LEU A 110 2.84 -1.31 1.53
CA LEU A 110 1.98 -2.28 0.87
C LEU A 110 2.64 -3.66 0.93
N GLN A 111 1.94 -4.65 1.47
CA GLN A 111 2.37 -6.04 1.44
C GLN A 111 1.75 -6.75 0.24
N PHE A 112 2.57 -7.44 -0.56
CA PHE A 112 2.11 -8.34 -1.62
C PHE A 112 2.81 -9.70 -1.48
N GLY A 113 2.06 -10.73 -1.09
CA GLY A 113 2.65 -12.00 -0.69
C GLY A 113 3.61 -11.81 0.48
N GLU A 114 4.87 -12.19 0.31
CA GLU A 114 5.94 -12.01 1.31
C GLU A 114 6.71 -10.68 1.14
N THR A 115 6.50 -9.96 0.04
CA THR A 115 7.23 -8.72 -0.24
C THR A 115 6.54 -7.51 0.38
N THR A 116 7.29 -6.75 1.17
CA THR A 116 6.86 -5.45 1.72
C THR A 116 7.41 -4.31 0.87
N TYR A 117 6.52 -3.49 0.32
CA TYR A 117 6.85 -2.29 -0.44
C TYR A 117 6.74 -1.07 0.46
N LYS A 118 7.77 -0.23 0.48
CA LYS A 118 7.78 1.01 1.27
C LYS A 118 7.37 2.18 0.40
N LYS A 119 6.51 3.05 0.92
CA LYS A 119 6.18 4.31 0.26
C LYS A 119 7.41 5.21 0.25
N ILE A 120 7.74 5.77 -0.91
CA ILE A 120 8.87 6.69 -1.07
C ILE A 120 8.43 8.11 -1.47
N SER A 121 7.25 8.26 -2.07
CA SER A 121 6.69 9.56 -2.41
C SER A 121 5.17 9.52 -2.56
N GLY A 122 4.53 10.69 -2.54
CA GLY A 122 3.20 10.88 -3.12
C GLY A 122 3.23 10.78 -4.65
N LEU A 123 2.05 10.96 -5.25
CA LEU A 123 1.91 11.19 -6.70
C LEU A 123 2.06 12.67 -7.04
#